data_AF-A0A1I4FAG0-F1
#
_entry.id   AF-A0A1I4FAG0-F1
#
_cell.length_a   1.000
_cell.length_b   1.000
_cell.length_c   1.000
_cell.angle_alpha   90.00
_cell.angle_beta   90.00
_cell.angle_gamma   90.00
#
_symmetry.space_group_name_H-M   'P 1'
#
loop_
_entity.id
_entity.type
_entity.pdbx_description
1 polymer ?
#
loop_
_entity_poly.entity_id
_entity_poly.type
_entity_poly.pdbx_seq_one_letter_code
_entity_poly.pdbx_strand_id
1 'polypeptide(L)'
;MALFPLLIPVAVFAAGKAIEYLTRDDPVSFPRAKFQQFEVGSSGHGLTILIELEGSGARALDGCIILVRPKQGGLYIKSRHDDYADKDGDIVTGGPIRADGQSVVGRAYIPFVAFPDPDACVDLEVGAVKDQGKAIGPALFEGVQLEATKFDRRHVLAAMSDAAFAAVQMEGSIEQSHAKAAREALTEAWQLDKYGLEVLRRNLKRAASTPLGSPWFDPGRLATDIGDELTGDDRIKAIRMLYRVAAAQGPIKSQADEFLQHLGRLLSIAEADLLALREVFVVSTHFATLGLRPSATLDEVKRAYRQAVKECHPDVVRHLDSRQRAEAEERFRRITLAYDSLMAAQSR
;
A
#
# COMPACT_ATOMS: atom_id res chain seq x y z
N MET A 1 -24.64 16.00 19.03
CA MET A 1 -25.43 15.56 17.85
C MET A 1 -25.38 16.72 16.87
N ALA A 2 -24.78 16.65 15.69
CA ALA A 2 -24.65 15.52 14.78
C ALA A 2 -23.19 15.11 14.52
N LEU A 3 -22.98 13.80 14.42
CA LEU A 3 -21.80 13.23 13.79
C LEU A 3 -21.78 13.66 12.32
N PHE A 4 -20.69 14.28 11.88
CA PHE A 4 -20.36 14.31 10.46
C PHE A 4 -19.84 12.92 10.08
N PRO A 5 -20.50 12.17 9.20
CA PRO A 5 -19.83 11.09 8.50
C PRO A 5 -18.95 11.76 7.45
N LEU A 6 -17.62 11.74 7.63
CA LEU A 6 -16.66 12.22 6.61
C LEU A 6 -16.68 11.24 5.43
N LEU A 7 -17.66 11.47 4.56
CA LEU A 7 -18.03 10.68 3.38
C LEU A 7 -17.08 10.97 2.22
N ILE A 8 -16.53 9.89 1.68
CA ILE A 8 -16.19 9.74 0.26
C ILE A 8 -17.47 10.02 -0.56
N PRO A 9 -17.39 10.83 -1.64
CA PRO A 9 -17.59 10.23 -2.95
C PRO A 9 -16.48 10.61 -3.94
N VAL A 10 -15.85 9.56 -4.44
CA VAL A 10 -15.18 9.47 -5.74
C VAL A 10 -16.04 10.14 -6.83
N ALA A 11 -15.41 10.98 -7.64
CA ALA A 11 -15.79 11.15 -9.04
C ALA A 11 -14.52 11.01 -9.91
N VAL A 12 -13.94 9.81 -9.89
CA VAL A 12 -13.23 9.31 -11.08
C VAL A 12 -14.33 8.98 -12.09
N PHE A 13 -14.60 9.88 -13.03
CA PHE A 13 -15.20 9.54 -14.32
C PHE A 13 -14.71 10.50 -15.39
N ALA A 14 -13.57 10.15 -15.98
CA ALA A 14 -13.50 10.07 -17.43
C ALA A 14 -12.58 8.90 -17.77
N ALA A 15 -13.15 7.71 -17.95
CA ALA A 15 -12.56 6.75 -18.85
C ALA A 15 -12.37 7.46 -20.20
N GLY A 16 -11.13 7.79 -20.55
CA GLY A 16 -10.70 8.12 -21.92
C GLY A 16 -11.56 9.11 -22.73
N LYS A 17 -12.01 10.24 -22.15
CA LYS A 17 -12.50 11.37 -22.95
C LYS A 17 -11.96 12.69 -22.43
N ALA A 18 -11.21 13.35 -23.30
CA ALA A 18 -10.65 14.67 -23.12
C ALA A 18 -11.70 15.65 -22.58
N ILE A 19 -11.32 16.42 -21.55
CA ILE A 19 -11.99 17.68 -21.27
C ILE A 19 -11.53 18.62 -22.40
N GLU A 20 -12.38 18.82 -23.40
CA GLU A 20 -12.10 19.77 -24.48
C GLU A 20 -12.07 21.19 -23.92
N TYR A 21 -11.02 21.93 -24.30
CA TYR A 21 -10.77 23.29 -23.91
C TYR A 21 -11.77 24.24 -24.58
N LEU A 22 -12.40 25.12 -23.81
CA LEU A 22 -12.89 26.39 -24.34
C LEU A 22 -11.89 27.48 -23.95
N THR A 23 -11.25 28.02 -24.98
CA THR A 23 -10.37 29.18 -24.89
C THR A 23 -11.12 30.41 -24.38
N ARG A 24 -10.39 31.25 -23.63
CA ARG A 24 -10.82 32.55 -23.11
C ARG A 24 -11.55 33.37 -24.17
N ASP A 25 -12.83 33.63 -23.94
CA ASP A 25 -13.61 34.73 -24.53
C ASP A 25 -14.78 35.08 -23.60
N ASP A 26 -14.47 35.61 -22.40
CA ASP A 26 -15.20 36.64 -21.63
C ASP A 26 -14.77 36.61 -20.16
N PRO A 27 -14.36 37.73 -19.53
CA PRO A 27 -14.06 37.77 -18.12
C PRO A 27 -15.35 37.90 -17.32
N VAL A 28 -16.07 36.79 -17.11
CA VAL A 28 -16.86 36.71 -15.88
C VAL A 28 -15.83 36.63 -14.76
N SER A 29 -15.55 37.79 -14.15
CA SER A 29 -14.64 37.91 -13.03
C SER A 29 -15.05 36.90 -11.96
N PHE A 30 -14.17 35.93 -11.70
CA PHE A 30 -14.37 34.95 -10.64
C PHE A 30 -14.55 35.74 -9.33
N PRO A 31 -15.73 35.72 -8.69
CA PRO A 31 -16.01 36.58 -7.55
C PRO A 31 -15.05 36.26 -6.40
N ARG A 32 -14.70 37.29 -5.62
CA ARG A 32 -13.71 37.26 -4.52
C ARG A 32 -13.81 35.97 -3.69
N ALA A 33 -12.89 35.06 -3.97
CA ALA A 33 -12.77 33.79 -3.29
C ALA A 33 -11.90 33.96 -2.04
N LYS A 34 -12.29 33.35 -0.93
CA LYS A 34 -11.44 33.20 0.26
C LYS A 34 -10.94 31.77 0.30
N PHE A 35 -9.64 31.62 0.54
CA PHE A 35 -8.96 30.33 0.53
C PHE A 35 -8.59 29.98 1.96
N GLN A 36 -8.97 28.78 2.38
CA GLN A 36 -8.51 28.22 3.64
C GLN A 36 -7.92 26.84 3.36
N GLN A 37 -6.64 26.65 3.65
CA GLN A 37 -5.92 25.41 3.39
C GLN A 37 -6.00 24.50 4.61
N PHE A 38 -6.98 23.59 4.69
CA PHE A 38 -7.00 22.54 5.71
C PHE A 38 -7.77 21.29 5.21
N GLU A 39 -7.10 20.14 5.09
CA GLU A 39 -7.52 18.80 5.59
C GLU A 39 -6.70 17.65 4.96
N VAL A 40 -6.46 16.60 5.76
CA VAL A 40 -5.63 15.41 5.46
C VAL A 40 -6.51 14.29 4.88
N GLY A 41 -6.09 13.65 3.78
CA GLY A 41 -6.77 12.52 3.15
C GLY A 41 -6.47 11.15 3.81
N SER A 42 -7.26 10.13 3.49
CA SER A 42 -7.24 8.82 4.17
C SER A 42 -6.21 7.79 3.65
N SER A 43 -5.54 8.04 2.53
CA SER A 43 -4.53 7.13 1.95
C SER A 43 -3.09 7.59 2.08
N GLY A 44 -2.92 8.76 2.69
CA GLY A 44 -1.69 9.52 2.79
C GLY A 44 -2.00 11.01 2.70
N HIS A 45 -0.95 11.82 2.74
CA HIS A 45 -1.07 13.26 2.59
C HIS A 45 -1.25 13.63 1.12
N GLY A 46 -1.99 14.70 0.90
CA GLY A 46 -2.24 15.28 -0.40
C GLY A 46 -2.70 16.71 -0.22
N LEU A 47 -2.66 17.46 -1.31
CA LEU A 47 -3.10 18.83 -1.34
C LEU A 47 -4.63 18.86 -1.40
N THR A 48 -5.27 19.20 -0.28
CA THR A 48 -6.70 19.49 -0.22
C THR A 48 -6.92 20.98 -0.42
N ILE A 49 -7.77 21.32 -1.39
CA ILE A 49 -8.10 22.69 -1.76
C ILE A 49 -9.56 22.90 -1.43
N LEU A 50 -9.82 23.69 -0.40
CA LEU A 50 -11.15 24.19 -0.05
C LEU A 50 -11.34 25.56 -0.67
N ILE A 51 -12.42 25.72 -1.43
CA ILE A 51 -12.81 27.01 -2.01
C ILE A 51 -14.12 27.41 -1.36
N GLU A 52 -14.11 28.57 -0.71
CA GLU A 52 -15.31 29.22 -0.19
C GLU A 52 -15.52 30.52 -0.96
N LEU A 53 -16.68 30.62 -1.61
CA LEU A 53 -17.06 31.79 -2.41
C LEU A 53 -18.30 32.43 -1.77
N GLU A 54 -18.20 33.71 -1.45
CA GLU A 54 -19.29 34.48 -0.84
C GLU A 54 -19.86 35.49 -1.86
N GLY A 55 -21.17 35.72 -1.81
CA GLY A 55 -21.81 36.84 -2.51
C GLY A 55 -22.77 36.45 -3.64
N SER A 56 -23.36 37.46 -4.29
CA SER A 56 -24.45 37.29 -5.27
C SER A 56 -24.06 36.44 -6.49
N GLY A 57 -22.78 36.36 -6.84
CA GLY A 57 -22.25 35.51 -7.92
C GLY A 57 -21.99 34.04 -7.53
N ALA A 58 -21.99 33.71 -6.23
CA ALA A 58 -21.64 32.36 -5.76
C ALA A 58 -22.63 31.29 -6.26
N ARG A 59 -23.94 31.58 -6.24
CA ARG A 59 -24.97 30.64 -6.70
C ARG A 59 -24.86 30.25 -8.18
N ALA A 60 -24.23 31.08 -9.02
CA ALA A 60 -24.01 30.73 -10.42
C ALA A 60 -23.08 29.51 -10.57
N LEU A 61 -22.24 29.28 -9.55
CA LEU A 61 -21.25 28.21 -9.47
C LEU A 61 -21.81 26.92 -8.85
N ASP A 62 -23.03 26.94 -8.33
CA ASP A 62 -23.68 25.71 -7.85
C ASP A 62 -23.81 24.69 -8.99
N GLY A 63 -23.45 23.45 -8.68
CA GLY A 63 -23.37 22.34 -9.63
C GLY A 63 -22.14 22.36 -10.57
N CYS A 64 -21.24 23.34 -10.47
CA CYS A 64 -19.99 23.32 -11.23
C CYS A 64 -18.97 22.34 -10.62
N ILE A 65 -17.96 21.99 -11.40
CA ILE A 65 -16.77 21.26 -10.97
C ILE A 65 -15.61 22.26 -10.84
N ILE A 66 -14.99 22.34 -9.68
CA ILE A 66 -13.70 23.03 -9.49
C ILE A 66 -12.64 22.22 -10.20
N LEU A 67 -11.86 22.85 -11.06
CA LEU A 67 -10.64 22.28 -11.63
C LEU A 67 -9.42 22.91 -10.98
N VAL A 68 -8.44 22.08 -10.63
CA VAL A 68 -7.13 22.53 -10.12
C VAL A 68 -6.04 21.96 -11.03
N ARG A 69 -5.12 22.83 -11.45
CA ARG A 69 -3.97 22.51 -12.30
C ARG A 69 -2.68 23.06 -11.69
N PRO A 70 -1.78 22.20 -11.19
CA PRO A 70 -0.48 22.61 -10.70
C PRO A 70 0.46 23.05 -11.83
N LYS A 71 1.30 24.04 -11.53
CA LYS A 71 2.37 24.57 -12.39
C LYS A 71 3.68 24.68 -11.63
N GLN A 72 4.80 24.56 -12.33
CA GLN A 72 6.14 24.84 -11.81
C GLN A 72 6.92 25.63 -12.86
N GLY A 73 7.45 26.80 -12.49
CA GLY A 73 8.13 27.69 -13.44
C GLY A 73 7.23 28.13 -14.61
N GLY A 74 5.92 28.29 -14.35
CA GLY A 74 4.92 28.69 -15.36
C GLY A 74 4.43 27.58 -16.29
N LEU A 75 5.00 26.37 -16.21
CA LEU A 75 4.59 25.21 -17.01
C LEU A 75 3.72 24.26 -16.19
N TYR A 76 2.76 23.59 -16.84
CA TYR A 76 1.99 22.54 -16.18
C TYR A 76 2.87 21.34 -15.81
N ILE A 77 2.56 20.74 -14.66
CA ILE A 77 3.33 19.63 -14.11
C ILE A 77 2.78 18.33 -14.69
N LYS A 78 3.65 17.50 -15.29
CA LYS A 78 3.25 16.17 -15.77
C LYS A 78 3.01 15.22 -14.60
N SER A 79 1.88 14.53 -14.61
CA SER A 79 1.54 13.55 -13.58
C SER A 79 2.43 12.31 -13.69
N ARG A 80 2.73 11.68 -12.55
CA ARG A 80 3.30 10.31 -12.52
C ARG A 80 2.26 9.21 -12.76
N HIS A 81 0.98 9.57 -12.73
CA HIS A 81 -0.15 8.65 -12.81
C HIS A 81 -1.26 9.21 -13.70
N ASP A 82 -1.65 8.46 -14.72
CA ASP A 82 -2.65 8.86 -15.71
C ASP A 82 -4.02 9.19 -15.09
N ASP A 83 -4.36 8.59 -13.94
CA ASP A 83 -5.60 8.85 -13.20
C ASP A 83 -5.75 10.31 -12.71
N TYR A 84 -4.64 11.07 -12.65
CA TYR A 84 -4.62 12.50 -12.29
C TYR A 84 -4.17 13.37 -13.46
N ALA A 85 -4.07 12.81 -14.66
CA ALA A 85 -3.52 13.49 -15.83
C ALA A 85 -4.64 13.83 -16.83
N ASP A 86 -4.52 14.97 -17.50
CA ASP A 86 -5.28 15.20 -18.72
C ASP A 86 -4.66 14.48 -19.93
N LYS A 87 -5.21 14.71 -21.13
CA LYS A 87 -4.74 14.09 -22.38
C LYS A 87 -3.30 14.45 -22.74
N ASP A 88 -2.81 15.57 -22.21
CA ASP A 88 -1.46 16.07 -22.46
C ASP A 88 -0.50 15.56 -21.36
N GLY A 89 -1.01 14.85 -20.36
CA GLY A 89 -0.26 14.30 -19.24
C GLY A 89 -0.15 15.24 -18.03
N ASP A 90 -0.80 16.40 -18.08
CA ASP A 90 -0.70 17.43 -17.02
C ASP A 90 -1.60 17.11 -15.83
N ILE A 91 -1.14 17.38 -14.61
CA ILE A 91 -1.92 17.11 -13.39
C ILE A 91 -3.19 17.97 -13.39
N VAL A 92 -4.34 17.31 -13.28
CA VAL A 92 -5.65 17.93 -13.15
C VAL A 92 -6.51 17.17 -12.14
N THR A 93 -7.15 17.87 -11.22
CA THR A 93 -8.17 17.29 -10.31
C THR A 93 -9.46 18.10 -10.33
N GLY A 94 -10.56 17.42 -10.01
CA GLY A 94 -11.91 17.93 -10.06
C GLY A 94 -12.67 17.71 -8.75
N GLY A 95 -13.52 18.66 -8.33
CA GLY A 95 -14.42 18.45 -7.21
C GLY A 95 -15.71 19.27 -7.30
N PRO A 96 -16.85 18.76 -6.80
CA PRO A 96 -18.13 19.44 -6.94
C PRO A 96 -18.21 20.71 -6.07
N ILE A 97 -18.84 21.74 -6.62
CA ILE A 97 -19.26 22.94 -5.88
C ILE A 97 -20.70 22.77 -5.43
N ARG A 98 -20.98 23.06 -4.16
CA ARG A 98 -22.34 23.06 -3.60
C ARG A 98 -22.64 24.38 -2.93
N ALA A 99 -23.82 24.92 -3.19
CA ALA A 99 -24.34 26.09 -2.48
C ALA A 99 -24.74 25.76 -1.04
N ASP A 100 -24.39 26.67 -0.14
CA ASP A 100 -24.87 26.74 1.24
C ASP A 100 -25.36 28.16 1.53
N GLY A 101 -26.66 28.40 1.29
CA GLY A 101 -27.28 29.72 1.51
C GLY A 101 -26.79 30.83 0.57
N GLN A 102 -25.86 31.66 1.07
CA GLN A 102 -25.24 32.80 0.34
C GLN A 102 -23.78 32.54 -0.07
N SER A 103 -23.22 31.39 0.33
CA SER A 103 -21.90 30.95 -0.10
C SER A 103 -21.99 29.68 -0.95
N VAL A 104 -20.92 29.36 -1.67
CA VAL A 104 -20.69 28.01 -2.16
C VAL A 104 -19.38 27.48 -1.58
N VAL A 105 -19.36 26.18 -1.31
CA VAL A 105 -18.18 25.45 -0.86
C VAL A 105 -17.88 24.38 -1.89
N GLY A 106 -16.61 24.30 -2.29
CA GLY A 106 -16.13 23.17 -3.07
C GLY A 106 -14.79 22.67 -2.58
N ARG A 107 -14.54 21.39 -2.83
CA ARG A 107 -13.37 20.66 -2.32
C ARG A 107 -12.73 19.90 -3.46
N ALA A 108 -11.43 20.07 -3.66
CA ALA A 108 -10.63 19.27 -4.57
C ALA A 108 -9.45 18.63 -3.82
N TYR A 109 -8.98 17.48 -4.27
CA TYR A 109 -7.88 16.74 -3.66
C TYR A 109 -6.89 16.28 -4.73
N ILE A 110 -5.60 16.53 -4.49
CA ILE A 110 -4.48 15.99 -5.30
C ILE A 110 -3.54 15.23 -4.37
N PRO A 111 -3.44 13.90 -4.46
CA PRO A 111 -2.49 13.16 -3.65
C PRO A 111 -1.05 13.46 -4.08
N PHE A 112 -0.13 13.53 -3.10
CA PHE A 112 1.27 13.88 -3.38
C PHE A 112 1.97 12.92 -4.36
N VAL A 113 1.50 11.68 -4.48
CA VAL A 113 2.03 10.71 -5.46
C VAL A 113 1.80 11.11 -6.92
N ALA A 114 0.82 12.00 -7.19
CA ALA A 114 0.61 12.53 -8.53
C ALA A 114 1.76 13.46 -8.97
N PHE A 115 2.41 14.13 -8.01
CA PHE A 115 3.48 15.09 -8.27
C PHE A 115 4.82 14.39 -8.57
N PRO A 116 5.59 14.89 -9.55
CA PRO A 116 6.97 14.46 -9.78
C PRO A 116 7.88 14.71 -8.58
N ASP A 117 7.73 15.86 -7.94
CA ASP A 117 8.47 16.26 -6.76
C ASP A 117 7.46 16.71 -5.69
N PRO A 118 7.23 15.90 -4.64
CA PRO A 118 6.25 16.21 -3.61
C PRO A 118 6.71 17.31 -2.64
N ASP A 119 7.96 17.77 -2.71
CA ASP A 119 8.52 18.85 -1.89
C ASP A 119 8.70 20.16 -2.68
N ALA A 120 8.28 20.17 -3.96
CA ALA A 120 8.38 21.33 -4.82
C ALA A 120 7.45 22.46 -4.37
N CYS A 121 7.89 23.68 -4.61
CA CYS A 121 7.02 24.84 -4.60
C CYS A 121 6.32 24.93 -5.96
N VAL A 122 4.98 24.99 -5.94
CA VAL A 122 4.14 24.97 -7.16
C VAL A 122 3.15 26.13 -7.15
N ASP A 123 2.77 26.57 -8.34
CA ASP A 123 1.63 27.48 -8.51
C ASP A 123 0.37 26.65 -8.81
N LEU A 124 -0.79 27.08 -8.35
CA LEU A 124 -2.06 26.40 -8.63
C LEU A 124 -2.95 27.29 -9.47
N GLU A 125 -3.33 26.83 -10.65
CA GLU A 125 -4.39 27.43 -11.43
C GLU A 125 -5.72 26.74 -11.11
N VAL A 126 -6.66 27.51 -10.56
CA VAL A 126 -7.95 27.00 -10.07
C VAL A 126 -9.08 27.66 -10.84
N GLY A 127 -9.97 26.88 -11.45
CA GLY A 127 -11.14 27.39 -12.18
C GLY A 127 -12.39 26.60 -11.84
N ALA A 128 -13.54 27.00 -12.38
CA ALA A 128 -14.79 26.24 -12.28
C ALA A 128 -15.36 25.97 -13.67
N VAL A 129 -15.97 24.79 -13.88
CA VAL A 129 -16.58 24.40 -15.16
C VAL A 129 -18.01 23.92 -14.94
N LYS A 130 -18.93 24.39 -15.77
CA LYS A 130 -20.34 23.97 -15.82
C LYS A 130 -20.62 23.23 -17.14
N ASP A 131 -21.31 22.10 -17.06
CA ASP A 131 -21.88 21.32 -18.19
C ASP A 131 -21.07 21.32 -19.49
N GLN A 132 -19.93 20.60 -19.48
CA GLN A 132 -19.13 20.29 -20.67
C GLN A 132 -18.71 21.50 -21.53
N GLY A 133 -18.45 22.68 -20.95
CA GLY A 133 -17.71 23.65 -21.73
C GLY A 133 -17.40 25.01 -21.13
N LYS A 134 -18.32 25.67 -20.44
CA LYS A 134 -18.06 27.08 -20.09
C LYS A 134 -17.26 27.17 -18.79
N ALA A 135 -15.95 27.37 -18.93
CA ALA A 135 -15.06 27.68 -17.83
C ALA A 135 -15.38 29.08 -17.29
N ILE A 136 -15.56 29.18 -15.98
CA ILE A 136 -15.66 30.44 -15.24
C ILE A 136 -14.26 30.70 -14.69
N GLY A 137 -13.74 31.91 -14.99
CA GLY A 137 -12.32 32.21 -15.15
C GLY A 137 -11.38 31.72 -14.03
N PRO A 138 -10.09 31.45 -14.35
CA PRO A 138 -9.16 30.90 -13.39
C PRO A 138 -8.63 31.95 -12.41
N ALA A 139 -8.44 31.54 -11.16
CA ALA A 139 -7.60 32.21 -10.17
C ALA A 139 -6.24 31.49 -10.08
N LEU A 140 -5.17 32.26 -9.90
CA LEU A 140 -3.80 31.74 -9.75
C LEU A 140 -3.35 31.91 -8.29
N PHE A 141 -2.83 30.84 -7.69
CA PHE A 141 -2.17 30.83 -6.40
C PHE A 141 -0.69 30.58 -6.61
N GLU A 142 0.14 31.55 -6.27
CA GLU A 142 1.58 31.43 -6.45
C GLU A 142 2.24 30.91 -5.18
N GLY A 143 3.29 30.12 -5.36
CA GLY A 143 4.18 29.75 -4.26
C GLY A 143 3.56 28.80 -3.22
N VAL A 144 2.68 27.90 -3.64
CA VAL A 144 2.12 26.87 -2.76
C VAL A 144 3.20 25.83 -2.48
N GLN A 145 3.71 25.84 -1.26
CA GLN A 145 4.62 24.82 -0.79
C GLN A 145 3.86 23.50 -0.65
N LEU A 146 4.28 22.48 -1.42
CA LEU A 146 3.85 21.12 -1.17
C LEU A 146 4.54 20.66 0.11
N GLU A 147 3.91 20.89 1.25
CA GLU A 147 4.36 20.31 2.51
C GLU A 147 3.88 18.85 2.54
N ALA A 148 4.55 17.99 1.78
CA ALA A 148 4.51 16.57 2.07
C ALA A 148 5.03 16.41 3.50
N THR A 149 4.12 16.25 4.46
CA THR A 149 4.53 15.77 5.79
C THR A 149 5.31 14.48 5.57
N LYS A 150 6.45 14.38 6.27
CA LYS A 150 7.59 13.44 6.15
C LYS A 150 7.28 11.93 6.15
N PHE A 151 6.11 11.49 5.70
CA PHE A 151 5.76 10.09 5.53
C PHE A 151 5.75 9.74 4.04
N ASP A 152 6.93 9.52 3.47
CA ASP A 152 7.07 9.04 2.08
C ASP A 152 6.84 7.52 2.05
N ARG A 153 5.56 7.14 2.00
CA ARG A 153 5.12 5.72 1.90
C ARG A 153 5.77 4.96 0.75
N ARG A 154 6.39 5.61 -0.25
CA ARG A 154 7.02 4.91 -1.37
C ARG A 154 8.25 4.11 -0.92
N HIS A 155 9.09 4.66 -0.06
CA HIS A 155 10.31 4.00 0.40
C HIS A 155 9.98 2.81 1.31
N VAL A 156 9.07 3.01 2.28
CA VAL A 156 8.60 1.91 3.14
C VAL A 156 7.85 0.86 2.33
N LEU A 157 6.91 1.21 1.45
CA LEU A 157 6.18 0.20 0.68
C LEU A 157 7.11 -0.55 -0.28
N ALA A 158 8.12 0.11 -0.86
CA ALA A 158 9.12 -0.55 -1.68
C ALA A 158 9.99 -1.50 -0.85
N ALA A 159 10.52 -1.04 0.28
CA ALA A 159 11.33 -1.86 1.19
C ALA A 159 10.54 -3.02 1.79
N MET A 160 9.29 -2.81 2.17
CA MET A 160 8.40 -3.88 2.65
C MET A 160 8.06 -4.88 1.54
N SER A 161 7.92 -4.43 0.28
CA SER A 161 7.75 -5.33 -0.87
C SER A 161 9.01 -6.14 -1.14
N ASP A 162 10.19 -5.52 -1.04
CA ASP A 162 11.48 -6.18 -1.20
C ASP A 162 11.72 -7.21 -0.08
N ALA A 163 11.51 -6.84 1.17
CA ALA A 163 11.64 -7.74 2.32
C ALA A 163 10.66 -8.91 2.24
N ALA A 164 9.41 -8.66 1.80
CA ALA A 164 8.41 -9.69 1.61
C ALA A 164 8.85 -10.72 0.55
N PHE A 165 9.37 -10.27 -0.60
CA PHE A 165 9.81 -11.16 -1.66
C PHE A 165 11.16 -11.81 -1.38
N ALA A 166 12.04 -11.19 -0.60
CA ALA A 166 13.25 -11.82 -0.08
C ALA A 166 12.87 -13.04 0.79
N ALA A 167 11.96 -12.86 1.75
CA ALA A 167 11.46 -13.94 2.59
C ALA A 167 10.77 -15.05 1.77
N VAL A 168 9.91 -14.69 0.80
CA VAL A 168 9.25 -15.65 -0.09
C VAL A 168 10.25 -16.45 -0.93
N GLN A 169 11.30 -15.81 -1.46
CA GLN A 169 12.31 -16.53 -2.25
C GLN A 169 13.16 -17.47 -1.40
N MET A 170 13.35 -17.18 -0.12
CA MET A 170 13.99 -18.10 0.84
C MET A 170 13.10 -19.31 1.14
N GLU A 171 11.77 -19.17 1.02
CA GLU A 171 10.83 -20.30 1.09
C GLU A 171 10.87 -21.17 -0.17
N GLY A 172 11.26 -20.62 -1.32
CA GLY A 172 11.46 -21.38 -2.56
C GLY A 172 10.99 -20.62 -3.79
N SER A 173 10.35 -21.34 -4.72
CA SER A 173 9.85 -20.73 -5.95
C SER A 173 8.70 -19.77 -5.67
N ILE A 174 8.72 -18.61 -6.33
CA ILE A 174 7.64 -17.62 -6.23
C ILE A 174 6.38 -18.19 -6.89
N GLU A 175 5.27 -18.10 -6.17
CA GLU A 175 3.95 -18.53 -6.64
C GLU A 175 2.97 -17.34 -6.64
N GLN A 176 1.88 -17.44 -7.41
CA GLN A 176 0.84 -16.40 -7.44
C GLN A 176 0.20 -16.14 -6.07
N SER A 177 0.13 -17.19 -5.24
CA SER A 177 -0.36 -17.15 -3.86
C SER A 177 0.47 -16.21 -2.98
N HIS A 178 1.80 -16.16 -3.15
CA HIS A 178 2.70 -15.26 -2.42
C HIS A 178 2.44 -13.79 -2.76
N ALA A 179 2.33 -13.46 -4.05
CA ALA A 179 2.03 -12.10 -4.48
C ALA A 179 0.64 -11.65 -3.99
N LYS A 180 -0.34 -12.56 -3.96
CA LYS A 180 -1.67 -12.30 -3.41
C LYS A 180 -1.60 -12.04 -1.90
N ALA A 181 -0.91 -12.89 -1.14
CA ALA A 181 -0.77 -12.75 0.31
C ALA A 181 -0.02 -11.47 0.70
N ALA A 182 1.08 -11.16 0.00
CA ALA A 182 1.81 -9.91 0.18
C ALA A 182 0.91 -8.70 -0.09
N ARG A 183 0.16 -8.72 -1.19
CA ARG A 183 -0.79 -7.66 -1.51
C ARG A 183 -1.86 -7.49 -0.44
N GLU A 184 -2.49 -8.57 0.01
CA GLU A 184 -3.56 -8.53 1.01
C GLU A 184 -3.04 -8.03 2.36
N ALA A 185 -1.92 -8.58 2.84
CA ALA A 185 -1.33 -8.19 4.10
C ALA A 185 -0.90 -6.71 4.10
N LEU A 186 -0.17 -6.28 3.07
CA LEU A 186 0.31 -4.89 2.96
C LEU A 186 -0.84 -3.90 2.66
N THR A 187 -1.93 -4.34 2.01
CA THR A 187 -3.11 -3.48 1.83
C THR A 187 -3.86 -3.27 3.15
N GLU A 188 -4.09 -4.35 3.89
CA GLU A 188 -4.81 -4.33 5.17
C GLU A 188 -4.05 -3.49 6.21
N ALA A 189 -2.75 -3.73 6.36
CA ALA A 189 -1.97 -3.13 7.43
C ALA A 189 -1.74 -1.62 7.28
N TRP A 190 -1.63 -1.11 6.04
CA TRP A 190 -1.46 0.33 5.79
C TRP A 190 -2.73 1.03 5.29
N GLN A 191 -3.86 0.33 5.27
CA GLN A 191 -5.16 0.86 4.83
C GLN A 191 -5.03 1.55 3.46
N LEU A 192 -4.36 0.89 2.51
CA LEU A 192 -4.08 1.47 1.20
C LEU A 192 -5.37 1.69 0.42
N ASP A 193 -5.51 2.87 -0.19
CA ASP A 193 -6.56 3.11 -1.18
C ASP A 193 -6.21 2.46 -2.54
N LYS A 194 -7.04 2.70 -3.56
CA LYS A 194 -6.83 2.20 -4.92
C LYS A 194 -5.43 2.58 -5.47
N TYR A 195 -4.90 3.75 -5.10
CA TYR A 195 -3.64 4.29 -5.62
C TYR A 195 -2.41 3.72 -4.90
N GLY A 196 -2.47 3.65 -3.57
CA GLY A 196 -1.47 2.92 -2.78
C GLY A 196 -1.39 1.46 -3.20
N LEU A 197 -2.53 0.86 -3.56
CA LEU A 197 -2.59 -0.49 -4.12
C LEU A 197 -1.91 -0.60 -5.50
N GLU A 198 -1.99 0.41 -6.36
CA GLU A 198 -1.29 0.42 -7.64
C GLU A 198 0.23 0.54 -7.48
N VAL A 199 0.68 1.43 -6.58
CA VAL A 199 2.11 1.54 -6.21
C VAL A 199 2.61 0.21 -5.65
N LEU A 200 1.86 -0.36 -4.72
CA LEU A 200 2.17 -1.67 -4.14
C LEU A 200 2.26 -2.74 -5.22
N ARG A 201 1.31 -2.82 -6.15
CA ARG A 201 1.36 -3.79 -7.26
C ARG A 201 2.63 -3.66 -8.10
N ARG A 202 3.08 -2.43 -8.39
CA ARG A 202 4.33 -2.19 -9.14
C ARG A 202 5.55 -2.63 -8.34
N ASN A 203 5.61 -2.30 -7.05
CA ASN A 203 6.70 -2.70 -6.15
C ASN A 203 6.77 -4.23 -6.01
N LEU A 204 5.64 -4.90 -5.79
CA LEU A 204 5.56 -6.36 -5.72
C LEU A 204 6.00 -7.00 -7.03
N LYS A 205 5.60 -6.46 -8.18
CA LYS A 205 6.04 -6.96 -9.50
C LYS A 205 7.56 -6.83 -9.67
N ARG A 206 8.15 -5.69 -9.29
CA ARG A 206 9.60 -5.48 -9.32
C ARG A 206 10.32 -6.47 -8.39
N ALA A 207 9.87 -6.56 -7.14
CA ALA A 207 10.47 -7.42 -6.13
C ALA A 207 10.39 -8.90 -6.54
N ALA A 208 9.28 -9.34 -7.14
CA ALA A 208 9.13 -10.70 -7.67
C ALA A 208 10.13 -11.04 -8.79
N SER A 209 10.58 -10.05 -9.56
CA SER A 209 11.58 -10.24 -10.63
C SER A 209 13.02 -10.00 -10.16
N THR A 210 13.21 -9.64 -8.88
CA THR A 210 14.53 -9.36 -8.32
C THR A 210 15.14 -10.65 -7.77
N PRO A 211 16.35 -11.06 -8.20
CA PRO A 211 16.94 -12.31 -7.73
C PRO A 211 17.40 -12.23 -6.27
N LEU A 212 17.31 -13.37 -5.57
CA LEU A 212 17.90 -13.53 -4.23
C LEU A 212 19.41 -13.20 -4.26
N GLY A 213 19.86 -12.36 -3.32
CA GLY A 213 21.24 -11.84 -3.28
C GLY A 213 21.44 -10.49 -3.99
N SER A 214 20.40 -9.94 -4.62
CA SER A 214 20.42 -8.57 -5.12
C SER A 214 20.64 -7.56 -3.98
N PRO A 215 21.35 -6.44 -4.20
CA PRO A 215 21.47 -5.35 -3.22
C PRO A 215 20.12 -4.79 -2.75
N TRP A 216 19.07 -4.95 -3.57
CA TRP A 216 17.70 -4.57 -3.20
C TRP A 216 17.17 -5.36 -1.99
N PHE A 217 17.67 -6.58 -1.75
CA PHE A 217 17.28 -7.43 -0.63
C PHE A 217 18.27 -7.42 0.53
N ASP A 218 19.25 -6.51 0.50
CA ASP A 218 20.20 -6.34 1.59
C ASP A 218 19.47 -5.95 2.90
N PRO A 219 19.61 -6.72 3.99
CA PRO A 219 18.91 -6.44 5.25
C PRO A 219 19.26 -5.07 5.84
N GLY A 220 20.49 -4.60 5.67
CA GLY A 220 20.95 -3.30 6.17
C GLY A 220 20.23 -2.15 5.47
N ARG A 221 20.20 -2.18 4.14
CA ARG A 221 19.42 -1.24 3.32
C ARG A 221 17.94 -1.25 3.72
N LEU A 222 17.34 -2.44 3.76
CA LEU A 222 15.92 -2.57 4.09
C LEU A 222 15.60 -2.03 5.49
N ALA A 223 16.47 -2.29 6.47
CA ALA A 223 16.30 -1.76 7.82
C ALA A 223 16.40 -0.24 7.87
N THR A 224 17.30 0.38 7.10
CA THR A 224 17.39 1.83 6.96
C THR A 224 16.10 2.39 6.35
N ASP A 225 15.71 1.91 5.17
CA ASP A 225 14.54 2.40 4.43
C ASP A 225 13.23 2.25 5.23
N ILE A 226 13.11 1.18 6.04
CA ILE A 226 11.96 0.96 6.92
C ILE A 226 12.08 1.79 8.20
N GLY A 227 13.27 1.88 8.79
CA GLY A 227 13.54 2.48 10.08
C GLY A 227 13.52 4.01 10.09
N ASP A 228 13.81 4.64 8.95
CA ASP A 228 13.72 6.09 8.75
C ASP A 228 12.28 6.62 8.87
N GLU A 229 11.31 5.75 8.60
CA GLU A 229 9.90 6.13 8.45
C GLU A 229 9.00 5.50 9.53
N LEU A 230 9.33 4.29 10.00
CA LEU A 230 8.57 3.60 11.05
C LEU A 230 9.26 3.74 12.41
N THR A 231 8.48 3.88 13.48
CA THR A 231 8.98 3.98 14.86
C THR A 231 8.23 3.04 15.81
N GLY A 232 8.90 2.64 16.90
CA GLY A 232 8.31 1.84 17.98
C GLY A 232 7.49 0.65 17.47
N ASP A 233 6.22 0.60 17.89
CA ASP A 233 5.27 -0.48 17.59
C ASP A 233 5.03 -0.71 16.10
N ASP A 234 5.21 0.30 15.24
CA ASP A 234 4.98 0.15 13.80
C ASP A 234 6.07 -0.71 13.14
N ARG A 235 7.28 -0.74 13.69
CA ARG A 235 8.34 -1.67 13.27
C ARG A 235 7.97 -3.12 13.58
N ILE A 236 7.36 -3.35 14.74
CA ILE A 236 6.87 -4.68 15.15
C ILE A 236 5.74 -5.13 14.23
N LYS A 237 4.78 -4.23 13.91
CA LYS A 237 3.70 -4.51 12.95
C LYS A 237 4.24 -4.84 11.55
N ALA A 238 5.28 -4.13 11.10
CA ALA A 238 5.94 -4.38 9.83
C ALA A 238 6.55 -5.79 9.79
N ILE A 239 7.37 -6.17 10.78
CA ILE A 239 7.97 -7.51 10.84
C ILE A 239 6.89 -8.60 10.97
N ARG A 240 5.87 -8.41 11.82
CA ARG A 240 4.72 -9.33 11.95
C ARG A 240 4.06 -9.62 10.60
N MET A 241 3.96 -8.61 9.75
CA MET A 241 3.36 -8.76 8.44
C MET A 241 4.25 -9.49 7.45
N LEU A 242 5.57 -9.25 7.48
CA LEU A 242 6.49 -10.06 6.69
C LEU A 242 6.40 -11.54 7.06
N TYR A 243 6.24 -11.84 8.37
CA TYR A 243 5.94 -13.18 8.84
C TYR A 243 4.60 -13.72 8.29
N ARG A 244 3.54 -12.92 8.23
CA ARG A 244 2.27 -13.33 7.58
C ARG A 244 2.46 -13.68 6.11
N VAL A 245 3.29 -12.94 5.39
CA VAL A 245 3.58 -13.21 3.97
C VAL A 245 4.40 -14.48 3.80
N ALA A 246 5.44 -14.67 4.61
CA ALA A 246 6.25 -15.89 4.60
C ALA A 246 5.43 -17.14 4.96
N ALA A 247 4.51 -17.03 5.92
CA ALA A 247 3.65 -18.12 6.34
C ALA A 247 2.53 -18.48 5.34
N ALA A 248 2.38 -17.74 4.23
CA ALA A 248 1.23 -17.88 3.33
C ALA A 248 1.12 -19.27 2.67
N GLN A 249 2.23 -20.02 2.54
CA GLN A 249 2.25 -21.36 1.95
C GLN A 249 2.44 -22.48 2.98
N GLY A 250 2.59 -22.15 4.27
CA GLY A 250 2.73 -23.14 5.34
C GLY A 250 3.83 -22.79 6.33
N PRO A 251 4.48 -23.80 6.94
CA PRO A 251 5.52 -23.56 7.93
C PRO A 251 6.72 -22.86 7.29
N ILE A 252 7.22 -21.84 7.99
CA ILE A 252 8.34 -20.99 7.56
C ILE A 252 9.68 -21.76 7.69
N LYS A 253 10.54 -21.67 6.68
CA LYS A 253 11.90 -22.25 6.71
C LYS A 253 12.85 -21.41 7.56
N SER A 254 13.91 -22.07 8.05
CA SER A 254 14.93 -21.41 8.89
C SER A 254 15.59 -20.21 8.21
N GLN A 255 15.80 -20.22 6.89
CA GLN A 255 16.41 -19.09 6.18
C GLN A 255 15.55 -17.82 6.22
N ALA A 256 14.23 -17.94 6.00
CA ALA A 256 13.34 -16.79 6.06
C ALA A 256 13.16 -16.32 7.51
N ASP A 257 13.06 -17.24 8.49
CA ASP A 257 13.04 -16.87 9.91
C ASP A 257 14.31 -16.11 10.30
N GLU A 258 15.50 -16.62 9.94
CA GLU A 258 16.79 -15.97 10.20
C GLU A 258 16.88 -14.58 9.58
N PHE A 259 16.40 -14.42 8.34
CA PHE A 259 16.33 -13.13 7.67
C PHE A 259 15.40 -12.14 8.38
N LEU A 260 14.18 -12.55 8.75
CA LEU A 260 13.21 -11.69 9.42
C LEU A 260 13.64 -11.32 10.85
N GLN A 261 14.25 -12.25 11.56
CA GLN A 261 14.88 -12.02 12.86
C GLN A 261 16.03 -11.02 12.75
N HIS A 262 16.89 -11.17 11.73
CA HIS A 262 17.99 -10.26 11.49
C HIS A 262 17.50 -8.85 11.14
N LEU A 263 16.53 -8.73 10.23
CA LEU A 263 15.91 -7.46 9.87
C LEU A 263 15.26 -6.79 11.07
N GLY A 264 14.55 -7.55 11.91
CA GLY A 264 13.95 -7.06 13.15
C GLY A 264 14.96 -6.50 14.14
N ARG A 265 16.11 -7.17 14.31
CA ARG A 265 17.23 -6.67 15.14
C ARG A 265 17.82 -5.38 14.60
N LEU A 266 18.02 -5.28 13.28
CA LEU A 266 18.51 -4.05 12.64
C LEU A 266 17.54 -2.88 12.83
N LEU A 267 16.23 -3.16 12.87
CA LEU A 267 15.18 -2.20 13.21
C LEU A 267 15.11 -1.86 14.71
N SER A 268 16.02 -2.38 15.53
CA SER A 268 16.08 -2.19 16.98
C SER A 268 14.82 -2.66 17.71
N ILE A 269 14.16 -3.71 17.21
CA ILE A 269 13.05 -4.35 17.91
C ILE A 269 13.62 -5.18 19.08
N ALA A 270 12.96 -5.13 20.24
CA ALA A 270 13.39 -5.88 21.40
C ALA A 270 13.34 -7.39 21.15
N GLU A 271 14.33 -8.12 21.67
CA GLU A 271 14.45 -9.57 21.48
C GLU A 271 13.20 -10.32 21.97
N ALA A 272 12.57 -9.86 23.06
CA ALA A 272 11.34 -10.44 23.58
C ALA A 272 10.17 -10.38 22.55
N ASP A 273 10.05 -9.28 21.81
CA ASP A 273 9.02 -9.13 20.78
C ASP A 273 9.31 -10.00 19.56
N LEU A 274 10.59 -10.10 19.16
CA LEU A 274 11.01 -10.99 18.07
C LEU A 274 10.79 -12.46 18.40
N LEU A 275 11.04 -12.87 19.65
CA LEU A 275 10.74 -14.21 20.14
C LEU A 275 9.23 -14.47 20.15
N ALA A 276 8.41 -13.50 20.57
CA ALA A 276 6.96 -13.63 20.54
C ALA A 276 6.43 -13.77 19.10
N LEU A 277 6.97 -13.03 18.14
CA LEU A 277 6.61 -13.18 16.72
C LEU A 277 7.01 -14.56 16.19
N ARG A 278 8.21 -15.04 16.53
CA ARG A 278 8.67 -16.38 16.15
C ARG A 278 7.80 -17.48 16.76
N GLU A 279 7.38 -17.33 18.00
CA GLU A 279 6.48 -18.29 18.65
C GLU A 279 5.14 -18.42 17.92
N VAL A 280 4.57 -17.28 17.50
CA VAL A 280 3.29 -17.22 16.79
C VAL A 280 3.40 -17.78 15.37
N PHE A 281 4.40 -17.37 14.60
CA PHE A 281 4.46 -17.65 13.16
C PHE A 281 5.31 -18.87 12.79
N VAL A 282 6.28 -19.23 13.61
CA VAL A 282 7.18 -20.36 13.36
C VAL A 282 6.76 -21.51 14.26
N VAL A 283 6.97 -21.42 15.58
CA VAL A 283 6.79 -22.57 16.48
C VAL A 283 5.35 -23.10 16.43
N SER A 284 4.35 -22.23 16.63
CA SER A 284 2.95 -22.64 16.65
C SER A 284 2.48 -23.23 15.31
N THR A 285 2.92 -22.69 14.18
CA THR A 285 2.54 -23.18 12.84
C THR A 285 3.17 -24.55 12.53
N HIS A 286 4.36 -24.81 13.04
CA HIS A 286 5.03 -26.10 12.92
C HIS A 286 4.30 -27.19 13.70
N PHE A 287 3.93 -26.92 14.95
CA PHE A 287 3.07 -27.83 15.72
C PHE A 287 1.73 -28.07 15.04
N ALA A 288 1.07 -27.00 14.56
CA ALA A 288 -0.21 -27.10 13.86
C ALA A 288 -0.10 -27.94 12.56
N THR A 289 1.02 -27.85 11.84
CA THR A 289 1.27 -28.66 10.63
C THR A 289 1.35 -30.16 10.94
N LEU A 290 1.82 -30.54 12.13
CA LEU A 290 1.80 -31.91 12.63
C LEU A 290 0.48 -32.31 13.30
N GLY A 291 -0.51 -31.40 13.37
CA GLY A 291 -1.77 -31.63 14.06
C GLY A 291 -1.64 -31.61 15.59
N LEU A 292 -0.62 -30.91 16.11
CA LEU A 292 -0.28 -30.85 17.53
C LEU A 292 -0.54 -29.46 18.11
N ARG A 293 -0.64 -29.40 19.45
CA ARG A 293 -0.66 -28.14 20.19
C ARG A 293 0.78 -27.64 20.42
N PRO A 294 1.02 -26.33 20.59
CA PRO A 294 2.35 -25.80 20.88
C PRO A 294 3.01 -26.37 22.14
N SER A 295 2.22 -26.91 23.07
CA SER A 295 2.68 -27.57 24.30
C SER A 295 3.01 -29.05 24.14
N ALA A 296 3.00 -29.60 22.92
CA ALA A 296 3.23 -31.02 22.69
C ALA A 296 4.70 -31.41 22.99
N THR A 297 4.86 -32.58 23.57
CA THR A 297 6.17 -33.17 23.92
C THR A 297 6.91 -33.68 22.69
N LEU A 298 8.23 -33.86 22.82
CA LEU A 298 9.08 -34.40 21.77
C LEU A 298 8.61 -35.78 21.27
N ASP A 299 8.10 -36.60 22.18
CA ASP A 299 7.59 -37.93 21.84
C ASP A 299 6.28 -37.86 21.06
N GLU A 300 5.42 -36.88 21.35
CA GLU A 300 4.21 -36.59 20.57
C GLU A 300 4.57 -36.07 19.17
N VAL A 301 5.57 -35.18 19.07
CA VAL A 301 6.10 -34.69 17.78
C VAL A 301 6.60 -35.85 16.91
N LYS A 302 7.48 -36.70 17.45
CA LYS A 302 8.00 -37.89 16.74
C LYS A 302 6.89 -38.87 16.35
N ARG A 303 5.87 -39.03 17.20
CA ARG A 303 4.74 -39.91 16.93
C ARG A 303 3.86 -39.37 15.81
N ALA A 304 3.52 -38.09 15.85
CA ALA A 304 2.72 -37.41 14.82
C ALA A 304 3.43 -37.46 13.46
N TYR A 305 4.73 -37.17 13.44
CA TYR A 305 5.55 -37.28 12.23
C TYR A 305 5.50 -38.69 11.62
N ARG A 306 5.79 -39.74 12.41
CA ARG A 306 5.74 -41.14 11.92
C ARG A 306 4.36 -41.52 11.38
N GLN A 307 3.30 -41.04 12.01
CA GLN A 307 1.93 -41.31 11.56
C GLN A 307 1.65 -40.63 10.22
N ALA A 308 1.99 -39.35 10.11
CA ALA A 308 1.73 -38.58 8.91
C ALA A 308 2.59 -39.04 7.71
N VAL A 309 3.81 -39.51 7.95
CA VAL A 309 4.66 -40.18 6.93
C VAL A 309 3.97 -41.43 6.35
N LYS A 310 3.33 -42.25 7.20
CA LYS A 310 2.61 -43.45 6.73
C LYS A 310 1.41 -43.10 5.85
N GLU A 311 0.72 -42.00 6.16
CA GLU A 311 -0.43 -41.53 5.38
C GLU A 311 -0.04 -40.98 4.01
N CYS A 312 1.14 -40.35 3.91
CA CYS A 312 1.61 -39.72 2.67
C CYS A 312 2.65 -40.55 1.90
N HIS A 313 3.00 -41.76 2.34
CA HIS A 313 4.02 -42.58 1.70
C HIS A 313 3.66 -42.90 0.24
N PRO A 314 4.62 -42.83 -0.73
CA PRO A 314 4.35 -43.06 -2.15
C PRO A 314 3.61 -44.36 -2.44
N ASP A 315 3.93 -45.44 -1.72
CA ASP A 315 3.25 -46.73 -1.86
C ASP A 315 1.79 -46.69 -1.41
N VAL A 316 1.48 -45.88 -0.39
CA VAL A 316 0.13 -45.73 0.14
C VAL A 316 -0.70 -44.86 -0.78
N VAL A 317 -0.15 -43.80 -1.36
CA VAL A 317 -0.89 -42.87 -2.23
C VAL A 317 -0.85 -43.22 -3.71
N ARG A 318 -0.17 -44.31 -4.10
CA ARG A 318 0.00 -44.74 -5.51
C ARG A 318 -1.32 -44.94 -6.25
N HIS A 319 -2.36 -45.34 -5.54
CA HIS A 319 -3.70 -45.60 -6.07
C HIS A 319 -4.53 -44.34 -6.32
N LEU A 320 -4.09 -43.19 -5.81
CA LEU A 320 -4.79 -41.91 -5.95
C LEU A 320 -4.57 -41.30 -7.34
N ASP A 321 -5.46 -40.39 -7.73
CA ASP A 321 -5.28 -39.64 -8.97
C ASP A 321 -4.04 -38.72 -8.91
N SER A 322 -3.67 -38.12 -10.05
CA SER A 322 -2.46 -37.28 -10.13
C SER A 322 -2.52 -36.06 -9.23
N ARG A 323 -3.71 -35.48 -9.04
CA ARG A 323 -3.91 -34.30 -8.20
C ARG A 323 -3.74 -34.65 -6.73
N GLN A 324 -4.41 -35.71 -6.29
CA GLN A 324 -4.35 -36.22 -4.91
C GLN A 324 -2.92 -36.66 -4.54
N ARG A 325 -2.18 -37.25 -5.48
CA ARG A 325 -0.75 -37.57 -5.28
C ARG A 325 0.11 -36.33 -5.08
N ALA A 326 -0.09 -35.29 -5.89
CA ALA A 326 0.62 -34.02 -5.73
C ALA A 326 0.28 -33.34 -4.38
N GLU A 327 -0.99 -33.39 -3.96
CA GLU A 327 -1.43 -32.87 -2.66
C GLU A 327 -0.79 -33.64 -1.49
N ALA A 328 -0.68 -34.97 -1.60
CA ALA A 328 -0.03 -35.80 -0.59
C ALA A 328 1.48 -35.56 -0.51
N GLU A 329 2.16 -35.39 -1.65
CA GLU A 329 3.57 -35.03 -1.71
C GLU A 329 3.83 -33.66 -1.07
N GLU A 330 2.98 -32.68 -1.36
CA GLU A 330 3.09 -31.35 -0.75
C GLU A 330 2.83 -31.38 0.77
N ARG A 331 1.84 -32.16 1.20
CA ARG A 331 1.61 -32.40 2.63
C ARG A 331 2.82 -33.05 3.29
N PHE A 332 3.42 -34.05 2.65
CA PHE A 332 4.63 -34.72 3.16
C PHE A 332 5.79 -33.74 3.33
N ARG A 333 6.07 -32.90 2.32
CA ARG A 333 7.12 -31.88 2.39
C ARG A 333 6.94 -30.94 3.58
N ARG A 334 5.72 -30.42 3.79
CA ARG A 334 5.41 -29.52 4.92
C ARG A 334 5.55 -30.20 6.28
N ILE A 335 5.11 -31.46 6.41
CA ILE A 335 5.27 -32.26 7.62
C ILE A 335 6.75 -32.45 7.97
N THR A 336 7.56 -32.82 6.98
CA THR A 336 9.00 -33.05 7.18
C THR A 336 9.70 -31.76 7.60
N LEU A 337 9.43 -30.65 6.91
CA LEU A 337 9.95 -29.33 7.30
C LEU A 337 9.57 -28.97 8.74
N ALA A 338 8.29 -29.16 9.10
CA ALA A 338 7.80 -28.85 10.44
C ALA A 338 8.51 -29.69 11.52
N TYR A 339 8.69 -30.98 11.26
CA TYR A 339 9.38 -31.89 12.15
C TYR A 339 10.85 -31.51 12.31
N ASP A 340 11.59 -31.31 11.22
CA ASP A 340 13.02 -31.02 11.25
C ASP A 340 13.32 -29.72 12.02
N SER A 341 12.52 -28.68 11.79
CA SER A 341 12.63 -27.41 12.52
C SER A 341 12.37 -27.55 14.02
N LEU A 342 11.33 -28.30 14.43
CA LEU A 342 11.03 -28.54 15.86
C LEU A 342 12.14 -29.35 16.54
N MET A 343 12.72 -30.31 15.83
CA MET A 343 13.84 -31.11 16.33
C MET A 343 15.13 -30.27 16.46
N ALA A 344 15.39 -29.37 15.52
CA ALA A 344 16.55 -28.48 15.55
C ALA A 344 16.47 -27.46 16.69
N ALA A 345 15.28 -26.93 16.98
CA ALA A 345 15.05 -25.98 18.07
C ALA A 345 15.30 -26.58 19.46
N GLN A 346 15.17 -27.90 19.62
CA GLN A 346 15.43 -28.62 20.87
C GLN A 346 16.91 -29.01 21.07
N SER A 347 17.72 -28.86 20.02
CA SER A 347 19.15 -29.22 20.04
C SER A 347 20.08 -28.02 20.24
N ARG A 348 19.54 -26.81 20.43
CA ARG A 348 20.27 -25.55 20.66
C ARG A 348 20.04 -25.06 22.09
#